data_AF-A0A382NXU1-F1
#
_entry.id   AF-A0A382NXU1-F1
#
_cell.length_a   1.000
_cell.length_b   1.000
_cell.length_c   1.000
_cell.angle_alpha   90.00
_cell.angle_beta   90.00
_cell.angle_gamma   90.00
#
_symmetry.space_group_name_H-M   'P 1'
#
loop_
_entity.id
_entity.type
_entity.pdbx_description
1 polymer ?
#
loop_
_entity_poly.entity_id
_entity_poly.type
_entity_poly.pdbx_seq_one_letter_code
_entity_poly.pdbx_strand_id
1 'polypeptide(L)' 'EGTGWLYRLVSRIRKGQGTSEDIDKLQGVADRIEGRTICALGDAAAWPVQSFLKHYRHEFEAKTLARIA' A
#
# COMPACT_ATOMS: atom_id res chain seq x y z
N GLU A 1 10.74 -4.72 -9.16
CA GLU A 1 10.84 -3.51 -8.30
C GLU A 1 9.53 -3.14 -7.59
N GLY A 2 8.35 -3.30 -8.21
CA GLY A 2 7.06 -2.89 -7.63
C GLY A 2 6.72 -3.52 -6.27
N THR A 3 6.89 -4.83 -6.11
CA THR A 3 6.63 -5.53 -4.83
C THR A 3 7.52 -5.03 -3.68
N GLY A 4 8.78 -4.69 -3.97
CA GLY A 4 9.68 -4.07 -3.00
C GLY A 4 9.24 -2.66 -2.59
N TRP A 5 8.64 -1.89 -3.50
CA TRP A 5 8.03 -0.59 -3.20
C TRP A 5 6.79 -0.74 -2.32
N LEU A 6 5.89 -1.68 -2.64
CA LEU A 6 4.73 -2.01 -1.80
C LEU A 6 5.18 -2.35 -0.37
N TYR A 7 6.18 -3.23 -0.23
CA TYR A 7 6.71 -3.61 1.08
C TYR A 7 7.26 -2.41 1.86
N ARG A 8 8.02 -1.52 1.23
CA ARG A 8 8.57 -0.34 1.89
C ARG A 8 7.50 0.62 2.39
N LEU A 9 6.47 0.87 1.57
CA LEU A 9 5.34 1.74 1.94
C LEU A 9 4.52 1.13 3.08
N VAL A 10 4.12 -0.14 2.97
CA VAL A 10 3.37 -0.83 4.03
C VAL A 10 4.18 -0.89 5.34
N SER A 11 5.48 -1.18 5.26
CA SER A 11 6.35 -1.22 6.45
C SER A 11 6.47 0.15 7.12
N ARG A 12 6.53 1.23 6.32
CA ARG A 12 6.55 2.62 6.83
C ARG A 12 5.24 2.97 7.53
N ILE A 13 4.09 2.67 6.91
CA ILE A 13 2.77 2.91 7.50
C ILE A 13 2.60 2.09 8.79
N ARG A 14 2.99 0.82 8.78
CA ARG A 14 2.95 -0.05 9.97
C ARG A 14 3.78 0.48 11.14
N LYS A 15 4.92 1.14 10.86
CA LYS A 15 5.79 1.76 11.86
C LYS A 15 5.28 3.14 12.34
N GLY A 16 4.11 3.60 11.88
CA GLY A 16 3.61 4.94 12.18
C GLY A 16 4.43 6.05 11.53
N GLN A 17 5.22 5.72 10.51
CA GLN A 17 6.06 6.68 9.79
C GLN A 17 5.44 7.10 8.45
N GLY A 18 4.25 6.57 8.13
CA GLY A 18 3.54 6.87 6.89
C GLY A 18 2.72 8.16 6.99
N THR A 19 2.48 8.79 5.85
CA THR A 19 1.56 9.92 5.69
C THR A 19 0.31 9.50 4.90
N SER A 20 -0.73 10.34 4.89
CA SER A 20 -1.89 10.11 4.01
C SER A 20 -1.49 9.99 2.54
N GLU A 21 -0.48 10.75 2.11
CA GLU A 21 0.07 10.67 0.76
C GLU A 21 0.78 9.32 0.48
N ASP A 22 1.38 8.69 1.50
CA ASP A 22 1.95 7.34 1.34
C ASP A 22 0.86 6.28 1.09
N ILE A 23 -0.37 6.47 1.61
CA ILE A 23 -1.51 5.58 1.35
C ILE A 23 -1.94 5.69 -0.11
N ASP A 24 -2.05 6.90 -0.65
CA ASP A 24 -2.41 7.11 -2.05
C ASP A 24 -1.30 6.62 -3.00
N LYS A 25 -0.03 6.80 -2.62
CA LYS A 25 1.11 6.21 -3.34
C LYS A 25 1.06 4.69 -3.32
N LEU A 26 0.67 4.08 -2.21
CA LEU A 26 0.57 2.63 -2.08
C LEU A 26 -0.47 2.06 -3.07
N GLN A 27 -1.65 2.70 -3.17
CA GLN A 27 -2.66 2.37 -4.18
C GLN A 27 -2.10 2.50 -5.60
N GLY A 28 -1.51 3.66 -5.93
CA GLY A 28 -1.00 3.92 -7.27
C GLY A 28 0.18 3.03 -7.68
N VAL A 29 0.93 2.44 -6.74
CA VAL A 29 1.94 1.43 -7.05
C VAL A 29 1.27 0.08 -7.35
N ALA A 30 0.26 -0.33 -6.58
CA ALA A 30 -0.47 -1.57 -6.83
C ALA A 30 -1.13 -1.57 -8.23
N ASP A 31 -1.80 -0.47 -8.59
CA ASP A 31 -2.45 -0.29 -9.90
C ASP A 31 -1.47 -0.32 -11.07
N ARG A 32 -0.21 0.06 -10.83
CA ARG A 32 0.86 -0.02 -11.84
C ARG A 32 1.48 -1.39 -11.96
N ILE A 33 1.32 -2.26 -10.97
CA ILE A 33 1.79 -3.65 -11.04
C ILE A 33 0.77 -4.52 -11.77
N GLU A 34 -0.51 -4.32 -11.45
CA GLU A 34 -1.61 -5.07 -12.04
C GLU A 34 -1.59 -5.04 -13.57
N GLY A 35 -1.61 -6.21 -14.20
CA GLY A 35 -1.64 -6.36 -15.66
C GLY A 35 -0.37 -5.91 -16.39
N ARG A 36 0.70 -5.53 -15.67
CA ARG A 36 1.98 -5.08 -16.26
C ARG A 36 3.14 -6.03 -15.97
N THR A 37 2.86 -7.23 -15.47
CA THR A 37 3.86 -8.26 -15.17
C THR A 37 3.69 -9.49 -16.04
N ILE A 38 4.80 -10.18 -16.34
CA ILE A 38 4.81 -11.40 -17.19
C ILE A 38 4.09 -12.57 -16.51
N CYS A 39 4.14 -12.65 -15.18
CA CYS A 39 3.56 -13.71 -14.38
C CYS A 39 2.53 -13.16 -13.38
N ALA A 40 1.52 -13.96 -13.06
CA ALA A 40 0.44 -13.64 -12.13
C ALA A 40 0.90 -13.34 -10.68
N LEU A 41 2.19 -13.57 -10.36
CA LEU A 41 2.75 -13.16 -9.08
C LEU A 41 2.64 -11.63 -8.85
N GLY A 42 2.71 -10.83 -9.92
CA GLY A 42 2.53 -9.38 -9.82
C GLY A 42 1.12 -9.02 -9.34
N ASP A 43 0.11 -9.57 -10.02
CA ASP A 43 -1.30 -9.38 -9.66
C ASP A 43 -1.60 -9.93 -8.26
N ALA A 44 -1.07 -11.11 -7.93
CA ALA A 44 -1.19 -11.72 -6.61
C ALA A 44 -0.57 -10.86 -5.49
N ALA A 45 0.41 -10.00 -5.81
CA ALA A 45 0.97 -9.04 -4.86
C ALA A 45 0.20 -7.70 -4.82
N ALA A 46 -0.43 -7.29 -5.92
CA ALA A 46 -1.19 -6.05 -6.02
C ALA A 46 -2.59 -6.16 -5.40
N TRP A 47 -3.33 -7.23 -5.69
CA TRP A 47 -4.70 -7.40 -5.23
C TRP A 47 -4.88 -7.37 -3.70
N PRO A 48 -4.00 -7.97 -2.87
CA PRO A 48 -4.12 -7.85 -1.43
C PRO A 48 -4.02 -6.39 -0.94
N VAL A 49 -3.12 -5.61 -1.55
CA VAL A 49 -2.95 -4.18 -1.20
C VAL A 49 -4.21 -3.41 -1.58
N GLN A 50 -4.71 -3.57 -2.80
CA GLN A 50 -5.92 -2.89 -3.26
C GLN A 50 -7.14 -3.29 -2.41
N SER A 51 -7.28 -4.57 -2.06
CA SER A 51 -8.35 -5.07 -1.20
C SER A 51 -8.29 -4.45 0.20
N PHE A 52 -7.10 -4.44 0.83
CA PHE A 52 -6.95 -3.84 2.14
C PHE A 52 -7.20 -2.34 2.14
N LEU A 53 -6.73 -1.62 1.11
CA LEU A 53 -7.04 -0.19 0.97
C LEU A 53 -8.52 0.06 0.70
N LYS A 54 -9.22 -0.83 -0.01
CA LYS A 54 -10.66 -0.71 -0.22
C LYS A 54 -11.47 -0.90 1.06
N HIS A 55 -11.13 -1.91 1.86
CA HIS A 55 -11.95 -2.31 3.01
C HIS A 55 -11.50 -1.69 4.34
N TYR A 56 -10.21 -1.40 4.48
CA TYR A 56 -9.58 -1.01 5.74
C TYR A 56 -8.82 0.32 5.66
N ARG A 57 -9.09 1.18 4.66
CA ARG A 57 -8.40 2.48 4.51
C ARG A 57 -8.33 3.28 5.81
N HIS A 58 -9.45 3.31 6.54
CA HIS A 58 -9.58 4.02 7.81
C HIS A 58 -8.56 3.56 8.86
N GLU A 59 -8.18 2.27 8.88
CA GLU A 59 -7.14 1.77 9.78
C GLU A 59 -5.75 2.28 9.39
N PHE A 60 -5.48 2.37 8.09
CA PHE A 60 -4.23 2.92 7.57
C PHE A 60 -4.13 4.42 7.91
N GLU A 61 -5.22 5.17 7.72
CA GLU A 61 -5.29 6.59 8.08
C GLU A 61 -5.11 6.79 9.60
N ALA A 62 -5.79 5.99 10.42
CA ALA A 62 -5.63 6.03 11.88
C ALA A 62 -4.18 5.82 12.32
N LYS A 63 -3.45 4.88 11.68
CA LYS A 63 -2.01 4.65 11.93
C LYS A 63 -1.13 5.84 11.55
N THR A 64 -1.52 6.63 10.55
CA THR A 64 -0.80 7.86 10.16
C THR A 64 -1.12 9.05 11.07
N LEU A 65 -2.34 9.14 11.58
CA LEU A 65 -2.80 10.22 12.46
C LEU A 65 -2.30 10.09 13.90
N ALA A 66 -2.04 8.87 14.38
CA ALA A 66 -1.57 8.59 15.74
C ALA A 66 -0.21 9.20 16.12
N ARG A 67 0.47 9.90 15.20
CA ARG A 67 1.69 10.68 15.49
C ARG A 67 1.43 12.15 15.83
N ILE A 68 0.23 12.66 15.56
CA ILE A 68 -0.14 14.07 15.75
C ILE A 68 -0.83 14.27 17.12
N ALA A 69 -1.30 13.19 17.76
CA ALA A 69 -1.86 13.20 19.12
C ALA A 69 -0.80 12.80 20.15
#